data_AF-A0A1T4JKF0-F1
#
_entry.id   AF-A0A1T4JKF0-F1
#
_cell.length_a   1.000
_cell.length_b   1.000
_cell.length_c   1.000
_cell.angle_alpha   90.00
_cell.angle_beta   90.00
_cell.angle_gamma   90.00
#
_symmetry.space_group_name_H-M   'P 1'
#
loop_
_entity.id
_entity.type
_entity.pdbx_description
1 polymer ?
#
loop_
_entity_poly.entity_id
_entity_poly.type
_entity_poly.pdbx_seq_one_letter_code
_entity_poly.pdbx_strand_id
1 'polypeptide(L)'
;MENQKAFIATTNYIRKVKLPFGVGVITSFSEEDAMNLTIRRRHLETRNEWFDIEIPDRSTFLNLDSLLEENPQECLDSLFSTKALSFLFYDEGQKLFKQLPQIIESKTSVEEEKNTLAQEELKKFYDSKAYELKKLMSTYSLIQFITEKAKRNDMAITSSFLSMIGINGVIYSEDNNERALIFDAKNKILLKGVNSQILENSKFTEESIK
;
A
#
# COMPACT_ATOMS: atom_id res chain seq x y z
N MET A 1 13.18 7.60 -16.52
CA MET A 1 12.04 7.74 -15.60
C MET A 1 10.84 8.13 -16.42
N GLU A 2 9.97 7.18 -16.75
CA GLU A 2 8.66 7.52 -17.27
C GLU A 2 7.73 7.68 -16.08
N ASN A 3 7.30 8.91 -15.79
CA ASN A 3 6.18 9.12 -14.89
C ASN A 3 4.96 8.48 -15.56
N GLN A 4 4.63 7.27 -15.14
CA GLN A 4 3.46 6.57 -15.64
C GLN A 4 2.23 7.36 -15.20
N LYS A 5 1.44 7.83 -16.16
CA LYS A 5 0.17 8.48 -15.90
C LYS A 5 -0.87 7.41 -15.55
N ALA A 6 -1.76 7.73 -14.64
CA ALA A 6 -2.97 6.95 -14.41
C ALA A 6 -4.17 7.89 -14.25
N PHE A 7 -5.36 7.30 -14.26
CA PHE A 7 -6.62 8.00 -14.27
C PHE A 7 -7.54 7.48 -13.18
N ILE A 8 -8.28 8.37 -12.54
CA ILE A 8 -9.29 8.02 -11.53
C ILE A 8 -10.64 8.58 -11.93
N ALA A 9 -11.66 7.72 -12.02
CA ALA A 9 -13.05 8.16 -12.10
C ALA A 9 -13.42 9.00 -10.87
N THR A 10 -14.03 10.18 -11.04
CA THR A 10 -14.46 11.03 -9.90
C THR A 10 -15.29 10.29 -8.86
N THR A 11 -16.17 9.40 -9.32
CA THR A 11 -17.00 8.52 -8.49
C THR A 11 -16.19 7.63 -7.55
N ASN A 12 -15.00 7.21 -7.97
CA ASN A 12 -14.06 6.40 -7.19
C ASN A 12 -13.16 7.26 -6.30
N TYR A 13 -12.72 8.44 -6.75
CA TYR A 13 -11.85 9.32 -5.98
C TYR A 13 -12.46 9.75 -4.63
N ILE A 14 -13.76 10.01 -4.61
CA ILE A 14 -14.46 10.50 -3.41
C ILE A 14 -14.67 9.37 -2.37
N ARG A 15 -14.64 8.10 -2.79
CA ARG A 15 -15.00 6.95 -1.94
C ARG A 15 -13.76 6.13 -1.60
N LYS A 16 -13.39 6.09 -0.32
CA LYS A 16 -12.51 5.03 0.19
C LYS A 16 -13.28 3.71 0.13
N VAL A 17 -12.81 2.77 -0.68
CA VAL A 17 -13.44 1.45 -0.83
C VAL A 17 -12.55 0.41 -0.16
N LYS A 18 -13.17 -0.53 0.56
CA LYS A 18 -12.48 -1.72 1.06
C LYS A 18 -12.26 -2.66 -0.12
N LEU A 19 -10.99 -2.90 -0.44
CA LEU A 19 -10.51 -3.79 -1.49
C LEU A 19 -10.02 -5.10 -0.87
N PRO A 20 -9.81 -6.16 -1.67
CA PRO A 20 -9.33 -7.45 -1.16
C PRO A 20 -8.03 -7.37 -0.35
N PHE A 21 -7.22 -6.33 -0.58
CA PHE A 21 -5.89 -6.16 0.03
C PHE A 21 -5.71 -4.83 0.79
N GLY A 22 -6.78 -4.08 1.08
CA GLY A 22 -6.62 -2.77 1.70
C GLY A 22 -7.83 -1.86 1.67
N VAL A 23 -7.60 -0.60 2.01
CA VAL A 23 -8.53 0.50 1.72
C VAL A 23 -7.82 1.46 0.78
N GLY A 24 -8.44 1.76 -0.36
CA GLY A 24 -7.82 2.61 -1.37
C GLY A 24 -8.83 3.13 -2.38
N VAL A 25 -8.30 3.69 -3.47
CA VAL A 25 -9.06 4.18 -4.62
C VAL A 25 -8.60 3.39 -5.84
N ILE A 26 -9.56 2.88 -6.61
CA ILE A 26 -9.27 2.15 -7.85
C ILE A 26 -8.86 3.16 -8.93
N THR A 27 -7.68 2.97 -9.50
CA THR A 27 -7.11 3.74 -10.60
C THR A 27 -7.05 2.90 -11.88
N SER A 28 -6.88 3.54 -13.03
CA SER A 28 -6.76 2.91 -14.35
C SER A 28 -5.59 3.49 -15.11
N PHE A 29 -4.84 2.69 -15.86
CA PHE A 29 -3.87 3.18 -16.85
C PHE A 29 -4.52 3.61 -18.16
N SER A 30 -5.76 3.16 -18.42
CA SER A 30 -6.59 3.57 -19.55
C SER A 30 -7.47 4.76 -19.15
N GLU A 31 -7.29 5.88 -19.86
CA GLU A 31 -8.14 7.06 -19.71
C GLU A 31 -9.60 6.75 -20.05
N GLU A 32 -9.81 5.98 -21.12
CA GLU A 32 -11.13 5.56 -21.58
C GLU A 32 -11.86 4.73 -20.51
N ASP A 33 -11.15 3.84 -19.82
CA ASP A 33 -11.75 3.05 -18.72
C ASP A 33 -12.16 3.94 -17.54
N ALA A 34 -11.31 4.90 -17.15
CA ALA A 34 -11.63 5.83 -16.07
C ALA A 34 -12.82 6.73 -16.42
N MET A 35 -12.89 7.20 -17.66
CA MET A 35 -14.02 7.95 -18.20
C MET A 35 -15.30 7.10 -18.22
N ASN A 36 -15.23 5.84 -18.67
CA ASN A 36 -16.40 4.97 -18.72
C ASN A 36 -16.92 4.60 -17.33
N LEU A 37 -16.05 4.52 -16.32
CA LEU A 37 -16.43 4.25 -14.93
C LEU A 37 -17.19 5.40 -14.24
N THR A 38 -17.15 6.62 -14.78
CA THR A 38 -17.94 7.75 -14.26
C THR A 38 -19.40 7.69 -14.72
N ILE A 39 -19.69 6.92 -15.77
CA ILE A 39 -21.00 6.83 -16.38
C ILE A 39 -21.95 6.08 -15.45
N ARG A 40 -22.84 6.81 -14.77
CA ARG A 40 -23.97 6.23 -14.03
C ARG A 40 -25.23 7.05 -14.26
N ARG A 41 -25.91 6.76 -15.37
CA ARG A 41 -27.38 6.69 -15.59
C ARG A 41 -27.66 6.84 -17.08
N ARG A 42 -28.38 5.88 -17.67
CA ARG A 42 -28.86 6.00 -19.07
C ARG A 42 -29.90 7.12 -19.13
N HIS A 43 -29.90 7.90 -20.21
CA HIS A 43 -30.92 8.93 -20.52
C HIS A 43 -30.96 10.15 -19.59
N LEU A 44 -29.86 10.46 -18.90
CA LEU A 44 -29.68 11.73 -18.20
C LEU A 44 -28.42 12.41 -18.69
N GLU A 45 -28.50 13.71 -18.96
CA GLU A 45 -27.33 14.53 -19.28
C GLU A 45 -26.36 14.50 -18.09
N THR A 46 -25.27 13.74 -18.24
CA THR A 46 -24.31 13.53 -17.17
C THR A 46 -22.95 14.01 -17.63
N ARG A 47 -22.39 14.95 -16.88
CA ARG A 47 -21.00 15.39 -17.06
C ARG A 47 -20.08 14.34 -16.46
N ASN A 48 -19.32 13.65 -17.31
CA ASN A 48 -18.33 12.68 -16.88
C ASN A 48 -17.06 13.44 -16.49
N GLU A 49 -16.49 13.10 -15.34
CA GLU A 49 -15.29 13.76 -14.83
C GLU A 49 -14.31 12.72 -14.29
N TRP A 50 -13.05 12.82 -14.69
CA TRP A 50 -11.98 11.96 -14.20
C TRP A 50 -10.71 12.77 -13.96
N PHE A 51 -9.84 12.24 -13.12
CA PHE A 51 -8.61 12.90 -12.70
C PHE A 51 -7.40 12.28 -13.37
N ASP A 52 -6.52 13.11 -13.93
CA ASP A 52 -5.14 12.72 -14.27
C ASP A 52 -4.32 12.75 -12.98
N ILE A 53 -3.65 11.64 -12.70
CA ILE A 53 -2.84 11.46 -11.51
C ILE A 53 -1.42 11.01 -11.88
N GLU A 54 -0.48 11.45 -11.06
CA GLU A 54 0.85 10.87 -11.04
C GLU A 54 0.88 9.67 -10.11
N ILE A 55 1.24 8.50 -10.64
CA ILE A 55 1.51 7.34 -9.79
C ILE A 55 2.99 7.31 -9.40
N PRO A 56 3.31 6.87 -8.17
CA PRO A 56 4.67 6.55 -7.78
C PRO A 56 5.26 5.44 -8.67
N ASP A 57 6.59 5.36 -8.71
CA ASP A 57 7.30 4.33 -9.47
C ASP A 57 6.89 2.92 -9.02
N ARG A 58 6.84 1.98 -9.97
CA ARG A 58 6.54 0.57 -9.72
C ARG A 58 7.56 -0.08 -8.78
N SER A 59 8.76 0.48 -8.64
CA SER A 59 9.74 0.08 -7.61
C SER A 59 9.19 0.19 -6.19
N THR A 60 8.13 0.97 -5.97
CA THR A 60 7.49 1.16 -4.66
C THR A 60 6.21 0.34 -4.47
N PHE A 61 5.87 -0.53 -5.43
CA PHE A 61 4.66 -1.37 -5.38
C PHE A 61 4.97 -2.82 -5.05
N LEU A 62 4.10 -3.40 -4.23
CA LEU A 62 4.20 -4.80 -3.82
C LEU A 62 3.35 -5.69 -4.73
N ASN A 63 3.94 -6.69 -5.38
CA ASN A 63 3.23 -7.67 -6.21
C ASN A 63 2.84 -8.90 -5.39
N LEU A 64 1.53 -9.10 -5.17
CA LEU A 64 1.05 -10.16 -4.28
C LEU A 64 1.18 -11.57 -4.84
N ASP A 65 1.15 -11.69 -6.17
CA ASP A 65 1.17 -12.99 -6.86
C ASP A 65 2.60 -13.50 -7.09
N SER A 66 3.60 -12.67 -6.76
CA SER A 66 5.02 -13.02 -6.86
C SER A 66 5.58 -13.61 -5.57
N LEU A 67 6.72 -14.31 -5.70
CA LEU A 67 7.53 -14.67 -4.54
C LEU A 67 8.02 -13.39 -3.85
N LEU A 68 8.23 -13.46 -2.53
CA LEU A 68 8.67 -12.29 -1.77
C LEU A 68 9.98 -11.71 -2.35
N GLU A 69 10.94 -12.56 -2.70
CA GLU A 69 12.24 -12.16 -3.24
C GLU A 69 12.20 -11.57 -4.67
N GLU A 70 11.08 -11.77 -5.39
CA GLU A 70 10.88 -11.21 -6.73
C GLU A 70 10.35 -9.77 -6.70
N ASN A 71 9.94 -9.28 -5.51
CA ASN A 71 9.49 -7.91 -5.36
C ASN A 71 10.66 -6.91 -5.48
N PRO A 72 10.37 -5.65 -5.84
CA PRO A 72 11.38 -4.61 -5.88
C PRO A 72 12.18 -4.49 -4.57
N GLN A 73 13.49 -4.32 -4.68
CA GLN A 73 14.37 -4.21 -3.50
C GLN A 73 13.96 -3.06 -2.58
N GLU A 74 13.50 -1.94 -3.13
CA GLU A 74 13.00 -0.79 -2.36
C GLU A 74 11.80 -1.18 -1.47
N CYS A 75 10.87 -1.99 -1.98
CA CYS A 75 9.77 -2.54 -1.18
C CYS A 75 10.28 -3.46 -0.07
N LEU A 76 11.25 -4.33 -0.36
CA LEU A 76 11.83 -5.25 0.62
C LEU A 76 12.57 -4.50 1.72
N ASP A 77 13.37 -3.50 1.36
CA ASP A 77 14.08 -2.65 2.31
C ASP A 77 13.11 -1.88 3.21
N SER A 78 12.00 -1.38 2.64
CA SER A 78 10.90 -0.77 3.39
C SER A 78 10.25 -1.75 4.36
N LEU A 79 9.86 -2.95 3.91
CA LEU A 79 9.21 -4.00 4.71
C LEU A 79 10.07 -4.51 5.86
N PHE A 80 11.36 -4.66 5.61
CA PHE A 80 12.33 -5.19 6.57
C PHE A 80 13.13 -4.10 7.26
N SER A 81 12.74 -2.84 7.11
CA SER A 81 13.33 -1.74 7.87
C SER A 81 13.09 -1.93 9.37
N THR A 82 14.04 -1.48 10.19
CA THR A 82 13.91 -1.47 11.66
C THR A 82 12.61 -0.79 12.10
N LYS A 83 12.21 0.28 11.40
CA LYS A 83 10.94 0.97 11.64
C LYS A 83 9.76 0.02 11.42
N ALA A 84 9.64 -0.60 10.24
CA ALA A 84 8.56 -1.54 9.94
C ALA A 84 8.49 -2.70 10.94
N LEU A 85 9.64 -3.33 11.23
CA LEU A 85 9.73 -4.45 12.17
C LEU A 85 9.38 -4.05 13.60
N SER A 86 9.76 -2.84 14.04
CA SER A 86 9.40 -2.33 15.37
C SER A 86 7.90 -2.16 15.55
N PHE A 87 7.17 -1.82 14.49
CA PHE A 87 5.71 -1.75 14.52
C PHE A 87 5.06 -3.14 14.49
N LEU A 88 5.55 -4.06 13.63
CA LEU A 88 5.00 -5.41 13.50
C LEU A 88 5.21 -6.27 14.76
N PHE A 89 6.35 -6.09 15.42
CA PHE A 89 6.76 -6.82 16.62
C PHE A 89 6.78 -5.91 17.84
N TYR A 90 5.84 -4.97 17.93
CA TYR A 90 5.81 -3.99 19.01
C TYR A 90 5.80 -4.65 20.39
N ASP A 91 4.94 -5.64 20.62
CA ASP A 91 4.82 -6.30 21.93
C ASP A 91 6.07 -7.11 22.28
N GLU A 92 6.65 -7.83 21.31
CA GLU A 92 7.88 -8.58 21.48
C GLU A 92 9.08 -7.64 21.71
N GLY A 93 9.14 -6.52 20.98
CA GLY A 93 10.15 -5.48 21.15
C GLY A 93 10.06 -4.81 22.51
N GLN A 94 8.85 -4.54 23.02
CA GLN A 94 8.65 -4.01 24.37
C GLN A 94 9.13 -4.98 25.46
N LYS A 95 8.94 -6.30 25.26
CA LYS A 95 9.49 -7.32 26.16
C LYS A 95 11.01 -7.32 26.15
N LEU A 96 11.63 -7.28 24.97
CA LEU A 96 13.08 -7.19 24.83
C LEU A 96 13.61 -5.91 25.50
N PHE A 97 12.98 -4.76 25.27
CA PHE A 97 13.42 -3.48 25.82
C PHE A 97 13.44 -3.48 27.36
N LYS A 98 12.47 -4.16 27.99
CA LYS A 98 12.45 -4.34 29.46
C LYS A 98 13.58 -5.23 29.97
N GLN A 99 14.04 -6.19 29.16
CA GLN A 99 15.12 -7.12 29.52
C GLN A 99 16.50 -6.58 29.15
N LEU A 100 16.57 -5.61 28.22
CA LEU A 100 17.80 -5.07 27.67
C LEU A 100 18.81 -4.60 28.73
N PRO A 101 18.41 -3.84 29.78
CA PRO A 101 19.35 -3.41 30.82
C PRO A 101 20.06 -4.58 31.50
N GLN A 102 19.32 -5.64 31.84
CA GLN A 102 19.86 -6.83 32.50
C GLN A 102 20.82 -7.59 31.58
N ILE A 103 20.49 -7.70 30.29
CA ILE A 103 21.34 -8.34 29.29
C ILE A 103 22.66 -7.56 29.13
N ILE A 104 22.58 -6.22 29.08
CA ILE A 104 23.74 -5.35 28.94
C ILE A 104 24.65 -5.43 30.16
N GLU A 105 24.07 -5.28 31.37
CA GLU A 105 24.79 -5.35 32.65
C GLU A 105 25.46 -6.71 32.86
N SER A 106 24.90 -7.79 32.31
CA SER A 106 25.50 -9.13 32.36
C SER A 106 26.74 -9.29 31.47
N LYS A 107 26.94 -8.40 30.47
CA LYS A 107 28.00 -8.52 29.46
C LYS A 107 29.11 -7.46 29.62
N THR A 108 28.79 -6.26 30.09
CA THR A 108 29.80 -5.22 30.33
C THR A 108 29.36 -4.23 31.41
N SER A 109 30.32 -3.69 32.15
CA SER A 109 30.12 -2.58 33.10
C SER A 109 30.56 -1.22 32.54
N VAL A 110 31.19 -1.18 31.36
CA VAL A 110 31.74 0.02 30.73
C VAL A 110 30.65 0.78 29.99
N GLU A 111 30.36 2.03 30.39
CA GLU A 111 29.22 2.82 29.90
C GLU A 111 29.24 3.06 28.38
N GLU A 112 30.43 3.28 27.80
CA GLU A 112 30.60 3.47 26.35
C GLU A 112 30.27 2.20 25.55
N GLU A 113 30.56 1.02 26.11
CA GLU A 113 30.25 -0.28 25.48
C GLU A 113 28.77 -0.64 25.59
N LYS A 114 28.08 -0.15 26.64
CA LYS A 114 26.65 -0.44 26.85
C LYS A 114 25.78 0.05 25.70
N ASN A 115 26.05 1.25 25.19
CA ASN A 115 25.27 1.81 24.08
C ASN A 115 25.48 1.02 22.79
N THR A 116 26.72 0.67 22.47
CA THR A 116 27.05 -0.17 21.31
C THR A 116 26.39 -1.55 21.43
N LEU A 117 26.48 -2.17 22.61
CA LEU A 117 25.87 -3.47 22.87
C LEU A 117 24.34 -3.42 22.79
N ALA A 118 23.71 -2.35 23.30
CA ALA A 118 22.27 -2.13 23.18
C ALA A 118 21.83 -2.10 21.70
N GLN A 119 22.56 -1.37 20.86
CA GLN A 119 22.29 -1.30 19.43
C GLN A 119 22.50 -2.65 18.74
N GLU A 120 23.55 -3.39 19.11
CA GLU A 120 23.80 -4.73 18.57
C GLU A 120 22.70 -5.73 18.93
N GLU A 121 22.23 -5.74 20.18
CA GLU A 121 21.17 -6.65 20.61
C GLU A 121 19.83 -6.31 19.95
N LEU A 122 19.50 -5.02 19.81
CA LEU A 122 18.32 -4.59 19.06
C LEU A 122 18.42 -4.98 17.59
N LYS A 123 19.60 -4.80 16.97
CA LYS A 123 19.85 -5.21 15.58
C LYS A 123 19.68 -6.71 15.42
N LYS A 124 20.32 -7.53 16.28
CA LYS A 124 20.19 -9.00 16.25
C LYS A 124 18.73 -9.44 16.37
N PHE A 125 17.95 -8.80 17.24
CA PHE A 125 16.53 -9.10 17.39
C PHE A 125 15.75 -8.84 16.09
N TYR A 126 15.89 -7.65 15.51
CA TYR A 126 15.17 -7.29 14.29
C TYR A 126 15.68 -8.06 13.05
N ASP A 127 16.97 -8.33 12.94
CA ASP A 127 17.54 -9.20 11.89
C ASP A 127 16.95 -10.61 11.96
N SER A 128 16.79 -11.16 13.17
CA SER A 128 16.12 -12.45 13.38
C SER A 128 14.65 -12.41 12.94
N LYS A 129 13.92 -11.32 13.25
CA LYS A 129 12.53 -11.14 12.79
C LYS A 129 12.40 -10.98 11.29
N ALA A 130 13.30 -10.22 10.67
CA ALA A 130 13.38 -10.14 9.22
C ALA A 130 13.63 -11.52 8.60
N TYR A 131 14.55 -12.30 9.17
CA TYR A 131 14.85 -13.65 8.70
C TYR A 131 13.66 -14.61 8.83
N GLU A 132 12.91 -14.56 9.95
CA GLU A 132 11.67 -15.33 10.12
C GLU A 132 10.64 -14.99 9.04
N LEU A 133 10.41 -13.70 8.78
CA LEU A 133 9.44 -13.25 7.78
C LEU A 133 9.85 -13.57 6.34
N LYS A 134 11.16 -13.52 6.03
CA LYS A 134 11.68 -13.89 4.71
C LYS A 134 11.51 -15.37 4.37
N LYS A 135 11.24 -16.23 5.36
CA LYS A 135 10.90 -17.65 5.11
C LYS A 135 9.47 -17.83 4.59
N LEU A 136 8.64 -16.79 4.62
CA LEU A 136 7.30 -16.86 4.04
C LEU A 136 7.44 -16.96 2.51
N MET A 137 6.88 -18.02 1.93
CA MET A 137 7.07 -18.37 0.52
C MET A 137 6.39 -17.40 -0.45
N SER A 138 5.35 -16.67 -0.03
CA SER A 138 4.61 -15.77 -0.91
C SER A 138 4.40 -14.39 -0.29
N THR A 139 4.34 -13.38 -1.14
CA THR A 139 4.01 -12.01 -0.77
C THR A 139 2.62 -11.93 -0.12
N TYR A 140 1.67 -12.70 -0.63
CA TYR A 140 0.34 -12.85 -0.03
C TYR A 140 0.40 -13.33 1.43
N SER A 141 1.19 -14.37 1.73
CA SER A 141 1.35 -14.88 3.10
C SER A 141 1.93 -13.82 4.05
N LEU A 142 2.85 -12.99 3.57
CA LEU A 142 3.38 -11.86 4.36
C LEU A 142 2.30 -10.82 4.65
N ILE A 143 1.46 -10.46 3.66
CA ILE A 143 0.34 -9.55 3.87
C ILE A 143 -0.69 -10.13 4.85
N GLN A 144 -0.96 -11.43 4.77
CA GLN A 144 -1.83 -12.10 5.73
C GLN A 144 -1.26 -12.00 7.15
N PHE A 145 0.03 -12.28 7.35
CA PHE A 145 0.71 -12.13 8.64
C PHE A 145 0.60 -10.69 9.18
N ILE A 146 0.87 -9.69 8.34
CA ILE A 146 0.77 -8.27 8.74
C ILE A 146 -0.68 -7.94 9.16
N THR A 147 -1.65 -8.49 8.44
CA THR A 147 -3.07 -8.28 8.75
C THR A 147 -3.48 -8.96 10.05
N GLU A 148 -2.98 -10.16 10.34
CA GLU A 148 -3.21 -10.85 11.61
C GLU A 148 -2.62 -10.08 12.81
N LYS A 149 -1.55 -9.31 12.60
CA LYS A 149 -1.00 -8.39 13.60
C LYS A 149 -1.84 -7.12 13.79
N ALA A 150 -2.69 -6.76 12.82
CA ALA A 150 -3.58 -5.60 12.95
C ALA A 150 -4.73 -5.88 13.92
N LYS A 151 -5.16 -4.86 14.67
CA LYS A 151 -6.28 -4.98 15.60
C LYS A 151 -7.53 -5.46 14.87
N ARG A 152 -8.06 -6.63 15.27
CA ARG A 152 -9.24 -7.29 14.65
C ARG A 152 -9.03 -7.66 13.17
N ASN A 153 -7.79 -7.90 12.75
CA ASN A 153 -7.45 -8.21 11.37
C ASN A 153 -7.92 -7.11 10.39
N ASP A 154 -7.82 -5.85 10.82
CA ASP A 154 -8.32 -4.71 10.05
C ASP A 154 -7.38 -4.35 8.89
N MET A 155 -7.83 -4.69 7.67
CA MET A 155 -7.13 -4.42 6.43
C MET A 155 -6.89 -2.92 6.15
N ALA A 156 -7.69 -2.02 6.74
CA ALA A 156 -7.45 -0.58 6.64
C ALA A 156 -6.19 -0.16 7.40
N ILE A 157 -5.95 -0.80 8.55
CA ILE A 157 -4.73 -0.59 9.35
C ILE A 157 -3.53 -1.18 8.62
N THR A 158 -3.65 -2.38 8.05
CA THR A 158 -2.61 -2.99 7.19
C THR A 158 -2.20 -2.06 6.06
N SER A 159 -3.17 -1.56 5.30
CA SER A 159 -2.92 -0.65 4.18
C SER A 159 -2.26 0.66 4.63
N SER A 160 -2.70 1.21 5.76
CA SER A 160 -2.08 2.41 6.34
C SER A 160 -0.64 2.16 6.79
N PHE A 161 -0.35 0.99 7.36
CA PHE A 161 0.99 0.57 7.74
C PHE A 161 1.92 0.45 6.52
N LEU A 162 1.50 -0.27 5.48
CA LEU A 162 2.27 -0.42 4.23
C LEU A 162 2.59 0.96 3.61
N SER A 163 1.58 1.81 3.57
CA SER A 163 1.69 3.19 3.13
C SER A 163 2.71 3.99 3.96
N MET A 164 2.68 3.87 5.28
CA MET A 164 3.61 4.57 6.19
C MET A 164 5.08 4.17 5.99
N ILE A 165 5.36 2.92 5.61
CA ILE A 165 6.73 2.41 5.44
C ILE A 165 7.28 2.60 4.01
N GLY A 166 6.53 3.24 3.12
CA GLY A 166 6.97 3.58 1.77
C GLY A 166 6.44 2.66 0.67
N ILE A 167 5.64 1.64 1.00
CA ILE A 167 4.93 0.86 -0.01
C ILE A 167 3.69 1.64 -0.42
N ASN A 168 3.73 2.19 -1.63
CA ASN A 168 2.72 3.12 -2.08
C ASN A 168 1.55 2.44 -2.78
N GLY A 169 1.72 1.20 -3.20
CA GLY A 169 0.70 0.46 -3.95
C GLY A 169 0.90 -1.04 -3.84
N VAL A 170 -0.10 -1.74 -4.33
CA VAL A 170 -0.10 -3.19 -4.45
C VAL A 170 -0.48 -3.50 -5.89
N ILE A 171 0.12 -4.53 -6.47
CA ILE A 171 -0.25 -5.05 -7.78
C ILE A 171 -0.87 -6.43 -7.55
N TYR A 172 -2.01 -6.66 -8.19
CA TYR A 172 -2.71 -7.93 -8.25
C TYR A 172 -3.05 -8.25 -9.70
N SER A 173 -2.79 -9.47 -10.15
CA SER A 173 -2.95 -9.88 -11.54
C SER A 173 -3.53 -11.30 -11.66
N GLU A 174 -4.84 -11.40 -11.88
CA GLU A 174 -5.50 -12.63 -12.37
C GLU A 174 -5.43 -12.72 -13.91
N ASP A 175 -4.25 -12.63 -14.51
CA ASP A 175 -3.98 -12.79 -15.95
C ASP A 175 -4.33 -11.61 -16.93
N ASN A 176 -5.06 -10.55 -16.55
CA ASN A 176 -5.59 -9.55 -17.52
C ASN A 176 -5.59 -8.07 -17.07
N ASN A 177 -4.44 -7.37 -17.13
CA ASN A 177 -4.32 -5.92 -16.88
C ASN A 177 -4.72 -5.45 -15.47
N GLU A 178 -3.79 -5.70 -14.54
CA GLU A 178 -3.43 -4.88 -13.36
C GLU A 178 -4.56 -4.04 -12.77
N ARG A 179 -5.28 -4.61 -11.79
CA ARG A 179 -6.34 -3.88 -11.09
C ARG A 179 -6.12 -3.93 -9.59
N ALA A 180 -5.36 -2.98 -9.09
CA ALA A 180 -5.71 -2.15 -7.93
C ALA A 180 -4.46 -1.55 -7.28
N LEU A 181 -4.09 -0.34 -7.67
CA LEU A 181 -3.09 0.42 -6.93
C LEU A 181 -3.71 0.92 -5.61
N ILE A 182 -3.21 0.41 -4.47
CA ILE A 182 -3.71 0.81 -3.15
C ILE A 182 -2.97 2.04 -2.67
N PHE A 183 -3.51 3.21 -2.97
CA PHE A 183 -3.00 4.48 -2.46
C PHE A 183 -3.89 5.03 -1.34
N ASP A 184 -3.26 5.82 -0.46
CA ASP A 184 -4.00 6.91 0.19
C ASP A 184 -4.13 8.08 -0.80
N ALA A 185 -5.15 8.02 -1.66
CA ALA A 185 -5.36 9.01 -2.72
C ALA A 185 -5.45 10.46 -2.22
N LYS A 186 -5.80 10.69 -0.95
CA LYS A 186 -5.86 12.04 -0.37
C LYS A 186 -4.48 12.58 0.02
N ASN A 187 -3.56 11.70 0.39
CA ASN A 187 -2.28 12.07 1.00
C ASN A 187 -1.08 11.78 0.09
N LYS A 188 -1.23 10.90 -0.91
CA LYS A 188 -0.14 10.40 -1.74
C LYS A 188 -0.31 10.64 -3.24
N ILE A 189 -1.50 11.03 -3.69
CA ILE A 189 -1.77 11.30 -5.10
C ILE A 189 -1.86 12.80 -5.32
N LEU A 190 -1.05 13.31 -6.24
CA LEU A 190 -1.15 14.67 -6.72
C LEU A 190 -2.11 14.70 -7.90
N LEU A 191 -3.22 15.42 -7.75
CA LEU A 191 -4.13 15.70 -8.85
C LEU A 191 -3.41 16.65 -9.83
N LYS A 192 -3.14 16.17 -11.05
CA LYS A 192 -2.54 16.98 -12.11
C LYS A 192 -3.59 17.79 -12.88
N GLY A 193 -4.78 17.24 -13.03
CA GLY A 193 -5.87 17.90 -13.75
C GLY A 193 -7.22 17.21 -13.57
N VAL A 194 -8.27 17.95 -13.89
CA VAL A 194 -9.65 17.46 -13.98
C VAL A 194 -10.06 17.47 -15.44
N ASN A 195 -10.36 16.29 -15.97
CA ASN A 195 -10.91 16.14 -17.31
C ASN A 195 -12.42 16.03 -17.24
N SER A 196 -13.10 16.54 -18.26
CA SER A 196 -14.55 16.47 -18.30
C SER A 196 -15.12 16.41 -19.71
N GLN A 197 -16.10 15.53 -19.91
CA GLN A 197 -16.78 15.35 -21.19
C GLN A 197 -18.23 14.91 -21.01
N ILE A 198 -19.11 15.33 -21.93
CA ILE A 198 -20.45 14.76 -22.11
C ILE A 198 -20.35 13.72 -23.23
N LEU A 199 -20.62 12.45 -22.91
CA LEU A 199 -20.55 11.35 -23.87
C LEU A 199 -21.87 11.18 -24.62
N GLU A 200 -21.83 10.59 -25.83
CA GLU A 200 -23.04 10.41 -26.65
C GLU A 200 -24.11 9.57 -25.95
N ASN A 201 -23.72 8.49 -25.28
CA ASN A 201 -24.59 7.64 -24.47
C ASN A 201 -25.12 8.32 -23.19
N SER A 202 -24.60 9.51 -22.87
CA SER A 202 -24.97 10.34 -21.73
C SER A 202 -25.69 11.62 -22.19
N LYS A 203 -25.97 11.78 -23.49
CA LYS A 203 -26.81 12.90 -23.99
C LYS A 203 -28.27 12.59 -23.72
N PHE A 204 -29.02 13.61 -23.31
CA PHE A 204 -30.47 13.52 -23.29
C PHE A 204 -31.02 13.58 -24.72
N THR A 205 -31.81 12.59 -25.13
CA THR A 205 -32.55 12.63 -26.40
C THR A 205 -34.05 12.49 -26.10
N GLU A 206 -34.88 13.35 -26.71
CA GLU A 206 -36.34 13.35 -26.51
C GLU A 206 -37.02 12.02 -26.90
N GLU A 207 -36.36 11.20 -27.71
CA GLU A 207 -36.79 9.84 -28.06
C GLU A 207 -36.78 8.86 -26.88
N SER A 208 -36.11 9.20 -25.77
CA SER A 208 -36.01 8.35 -24.56
C SER A 208 -37.30 8.29 -23.72
N ILE A 209 -38.34 9.04 -24.12
CA ILE A 209 -39.60 9.22 -23.37
C ILE A 209 -40.78 8.42 -23.98
N LYS A 210 -40.57 7.74 -25.11
CA LYS A 210 -41.57 6.84 -25.70
C LYS A 210 -41.33 5.39 -25.32
#